data_AF-A0A645EKS0-F1
#
_entry.id   AF-A0A645EKS0-F1
#
_cell.length_a   1.000
_cell.length_b   1.000
_cell.length_c   1.000
_cell.angle_alpha   90.00
_cell.angle_beta   90.00
_cell.angle_gamma   90.00
#
_symmetry.space_group_name_H-M   'P 1'
#
loop_
_entity.id
_entity.type
_entity.pdbx_description
1 polymer ?
#
loop_
_entity_poly.entity_id
_entity_poly.type
_entity_poly.pdbx_seq_one_letter_code
_entity_poly.pdbx_strand_id
1 'polypeptide(L)'
;MVPNLIQENYINSYKINKLENDKYQLIKIVDNEETILYTFTTEEKNLSDFEMRCKYFETTPNTYFTNNPFSAMEREDGKIFITNKKLTITKGDKIETKDIKSKEEFYCYLEELFKIKLSVEV
;
A
#
# COMPACT_ATOMS: atom_id res chain seq x y z
N MET A 1 -10.63 -4.82 21.45
CA MET A 1 -10.26 -3.60 20.69
C MET A 1 -10.97 -2.42 21.33
N VAL A 2 -10.25 -1.36 21.68
CA VAL A 2 -10.86 -0.12 22.23
C VAL A 2 -11.12 0.83 21.06
N PRO A 3 -12.39 1.09 20.68
CA PRO A 3 -12.69 1.97 19.55
C PRO A 3 -12.19 3.40 19.81
N ASN A 4 -11.79 4.08 18.74
CA ASN A 4 -11.32 5.47 18.72
C ASN A 4 -10.04 5.75 19.52
N LEU A 5 -9.38 4.73 20.08
CA LEU A 5 -8.06 4.89 20.67
C LEU A 5 -7.05 5.22 19.56
N ILE A 6 -6.40 6.38 19.70
CA ILE A 6 -5.29 6.79 18.83
C ILE A 6 -4.06 5.95 19.18
N GLN A 7 -3.48 5.34 18.16
CA GLN A 7 -2.29 4.51 18.22
C GLN A 7 -1.27 5.04 17.22
N GLU A 8 -0.07 5.31 17.70
CA GLU A 8 1.01 5.90 16.91
C GLU A 8 1.98 4.80 16.46
N ASN A 9 2.45 4.89 15.21
CA ASN A 9 3.66 4.21 14.78
C ASN A 9 4.78 5.24 14.54
N TYR A 10 5.91 4.80 14.01
CA TYR A 10 7.09 5.65 13.79
C TYR A 10 6.88 6.82 12.81
N ILE A 11 5.79 6.85 12.04
CA ILE A 11 5.51 7.91 11.03
C ILE A 11 4.09 8.48 11.12
N ASN A 12 3.08 7.72 11.53
CA ASN A 12 1.69 8.16 11.46
C ASN A 12 0.87 7.69 12.67
N SER A 13 -0.24 8.39 12.90
CA SER A 13 -1.23 8.02 13.89
C SER A 13 -2.42 7.32 13.22
N TYR A 14 -3.00 6.35 13.91
CA TYR A 14 -4.13 5.56 13.45
C TYR A 14 -5.16 5.40 14.55
N LYS A 15 -6.41 5.18 14.17
CA LYS A 15 -7.44 4.72 15.09
C LYS A 15 -8.34 3.70 14.40
N ILE A 16 -9.01 2.88 15.21
CA ILE A 16 -10.04 1.98 14.71
C ILE A 16 -11.39 2.45 15.22
N ASN A 17 -12.30 2.79 14.32
CA ASN A 17 -13.68 3.11 14.67
C ASN A 17 -14.57 1.85 14.59
N LYS A 18 -15.53 1.72 15.50
CA LYS A 18 -16.56 0.67 15.44
C LYS A 18 -17.80 1.24 14.75
N LEU A 19 -18.29 0.53 13.73
CA LEU A 19 -19.55 0.80 13.03
C LEU A 19 -20.66 -0.16 13.53
N GLU A 20 -21.86 -0.01 12.97
CA GLU A 20 -22.95 -0.97 13.14
C GLU A 20 -22.61 -2.34 12.52
N ASN A 21 -23.32 -3.39 12.96
CA ASN A 21 -23.21 -4.77 12.43
C ASN A 21 -21.79 -5.35 12.53
N ASP A 22 -21.09 -5.05 13.64
CA ASP A 22 -19.72 -5.53 13.92
C ASP A 22 -18.71 -5.28 12.79
N LYS A 23 -18.90 -4.16 12.09
CA LYS A 23 -17.92 -3.61 11.15
C LYS A 23 -17.01 -2.61 11.85
N TYR A 24 -15.80 -2.49 11.33
CA TYR A 24 -14.76 -1.62 11.86
C TYR A 24 -14.09 -0.87 10.72
N GLN A 25 -13.61 0.35 10.98
CA GLN A 25 -12.84 1.14 10.03
C GLN A 25 -11.44 1.41 10.58
N LEU A 26 -10.42 1.13 9.78
CA LEU A 26 -9.08 1.65 10.04
C LEU A 26 -8.96 3.05 9.46
N ILE A 27 -8.62 4.02 10.30
CA ILE A 27 -8.47 5.43 9.95
C ILE A 27 -7.02 5.84 10.18
N LYS A 28 -6.41 6.48 9.18
CA LYS A 28 -5.12 7.15 9.26
C LYS A 28 -5.35 8.62 9.61
N ILE A 29 -4.52 9.17 10.49
CA ILE A 29 -4.54 10.57 10.90
C ILE A 29 -3.19 11.20 10.49
N VAL A 30 -3.24 12.26 9.69
CA VAL A 30 -2.07 13.07 9.28
C VAL A 30 -2.48 14.53 9.39
N ASP A 31 -1.72 15.36 10.10
CA ASP A 31 -2.01 16.79 10.28
C ASP A 31 -3.46 17.10 10.73
N ASN A 32 -3.98 16.28 11.65
CA ASN A 32 -5.38 16.28 12.11
C ASN A 32 -6.44 15.97 11.04
N GLU A 33 -6.05 15.57 9.82
CA GLU A 33 -6.95 15.07 8.81
C GLU A 33 -7.10 13.55 8.91
N GLU A 34 -8.34 13.08 8.84
CA GLU A 34 -8.68 11.66 8.93
C GLU A 34 -8.98 11.08 7.56
N THR A 35 -8.26 10.02 7.19
CA THR A 35 -8.51 9.25 5.97
C THR A 35 -8.89 7.81 6.32
N ILE A 36 -10.07 7.36 5.88
CA ILE A 36 -10.48 5.96 6.00
C ILE A 36 -9.64 5.13 5.02
N LEU A 37 -8.90 4.14 5.54
CA LEU A 37 -8.11 3.24 4.72
C LEU A 37 -8.92 2.06 4.20
N TYR A 38 -9.62 1.36 5.09
CA TYR A 38 -10.51 0.26 4.74
C TYR A 38 -11.49 -0.07 5.88
N THR A 39 -12.54 -0.82 5.52
CA THR A 39 -13.53 -1.36 6.44
C THR A 39 -13.37 -2.88 6.53
N PHE A 40 -13.48 -3.46 7.71
CA PHE A 40 -13.33 -4.90 7.94
C PHE A 40 -14.30 -5.41 9.03
N THR A 41 -14.43 -6.73 9.10
CA THR A 41 -15.12 -7.45 10.20
C THR A 41 -14.08 -8.29 10.96
N THR A 42 -14.43 -8.74 12.17
CA THR A 42 -13.60 -9.70 12.94
C THR A 42 -13.99 -11.15 12.67
N GLU A 43 -14.71 -11.39 11.58
CA GLU A 43 -15.08 -12.74 11.16
C GLU A 43 -13.82 -13.49 10.72
N GLU A 44 -13.60 -14.69 11.27
CA GLU A 44 -12.50 -15.54 10.87
C GLU A 44 -12.68 -15.99 9.41
N LYS A 45 -11.57 -16.07 8.67
CA LYS A 45 -11.54 -16.49 7.26
C LYS A 45 -10.52 -17.59 7.06
N ASN A 46 -10.87 -18.55 6.21
CA ASN A 46 -9.96 -19.57 5.71
C ASN A 46 -9.15 -19.02 4.54
N LEU A 47 -8.00 -19.64 4.24
CA LEU A 47 -7.20 -19.26 3.06
C LEU A 47 -8.01 -19.35 1.76
N SER A 48 -8.91 -20.34 1.65
CA SER A 48 -9.80 -20.52 0.50
C SER A 48 -10.75 -19.34 0.26
N ASP A 49 -11.10 -18.58 1.31
CA ASP A 49 -12.01 -17.42 1.18
C ASP A 49 -11.36 -16.27 0.40
N PHE A 50 -10.02 -16.28 0.28
CA PHE A 50 -9.26 -15.26 -0.44
C PHE A 50 -9.04 -15.62 -1.92
N GLU A 51 -9.16 -16.89 -2.31
CA GLU A 51 -8.84 -17.37 -3.66
C GLU A 51 -9.58 -16.58 -4.76
N MET A 52 -10.89 -16.38 -4.57
CA MET A 52 -11.71 -15.64 -5.53
C MET A 52 -11.25 -14.17 -5.65
N ARG A 53 -10.87 -13.55 -4.54
CA ARG A 53 -10.43 -12.15 -4.50
C ARG A 53 -9.03 -11.99 -5.09
N CYS A 54 -8.11 -12.90 -4.79
CA CYS A 54 -6.79 -12.96 -5.42
C CYS A 54 -6.93 -13.11 -6.93
N LYS A 55 -7.69 -14.11 -7.40
CA LYS A 55 -7.93 -14.32 -8.83
C LYS A 55 -8.51 -13.08 -9.50
N TYR A 56 -9.47 -12.41 -8.85
CA TYR A 56 -10.03 -11.16 -9.36
C TYR A 56 -8.95 -10.09 -9.55
N PHE A 57 -8.17 -9.77 -8.51
CA PHE A 57 -7.15 -8.73 -8.58
C PHE A 57 -5.94 -9.08 -9.45
N GLU A 58 -5.62 -10.36 -9.62
CA GLU A 58 -4.47 -10.83 -10.40
C GLU A 58 -4.78 -11.00 -11.89
N THR A 59 -6.02 -11.31 -12.26
CA THR A 59 -6.36 -11.72 -13.64
C THR A 59 -7.43 -10.88 -14.31
N THR A 60 -8.28 -10.17 -13.56
CA THR A 60 -9.38 -9.42 -14.18
C THR A 60 -8.84 -8.16 -14.85
N PRO A 61 -9.08 -7.98 -16.18
CA PRO A 61 -8.68 -6.75 -16.85
C PRO A 61 -9.41 -5.57 -16.21
N ASN A 62 -8.72 -4.42 -16.11
CA ASN A 62 -9.22 -3.19 -15.50
C ASN A 62 -9.23 -3.13 -13.97
N THR A 63 -8.58 -4.06 -13.28
CA THR A 63 -8.23 -3.80 -11.87
C THR A 63 -7.03 -2.86 -11.78
N TYR A 64 -6.86 -2.22 -10.63
CA TYR A 64 -5.69 -1.38 -10.40
C TYR A 64 -4.38 -2.19 -10.55
N PHE A 65 -4.35 -3.41 -10.02
CA PHE A 65 -3.16 -4.26 -10.00
C PHE A 65 -2.75 -4.80 -11.37
N THR A 66 -3.70 -5.11 -12.26
CA THR A 66 -3.38 -5.57 -13.62
C THR A 66 -2.85 -4.45 -14.53
N ASN A 67 -3.12 -3.19 -14.18
CA ASN A 67 -2.82 -2.03 -15.04
C ASN A 67 -1.70 -1.13 -14.52
N ASN A 68 -1.41 -1.18 -13.21
CA ASN A 68 -0.48 -0.26 -12.56
C ASN A 68 0.53 -1.07 -11.73
N PRO A 69 1.67 -1.49 -12.31
CA PRO A 69 2.71 -2.14 -11.53
C PRO A 69 3.28 -1.13 -10.54
N PHE A 70 3.44 -1.58 -9.29
CA PHE A 70 3.99 -0.78 -8.21
C PHE A 70 4.73 -1.67 -7.22
N SER A 71 5.60 -1.05 -6.41
CA SER A 71 6.22 -1.70 -5.26
C SER A 71 6.35 -0.70 -4.11
N ALA A 72 6.28 -1.20 -2.88
CA ALA A 72 6.36 -0.41 -1.68
C ALA A 72 7.22 -1.13 -0.64
N MET A 73 8.12 -0.41 0.02
CA MET A 73 8.99 -0.95 1.05
C MET A 73 9.14 0.07 2.17
N GLU A 74 8.80 -0.34 3.39
CA GLU A 74 9.07 0.44 4.59
C GLU A 74 10.57 0.39 4.91
N ARG A 75 11.08 1.48 5.48
CA ARG A 75 12.46 1.66 5.92
C ARG A 75 12.46 2.24 7.33
N GLU A 76 13.54 2.06 8.07
CA GLU A 76 13.69 2.63 9.42
C GLU A 76 13.44 4.14 9.46
N ASP A 77 13.84 4.85 8.40
CA ASP A 77 13.74 6.30 8.29
C ASP A 77 12.59 6.78 7.39
N GLY A 78 11.73 5.90 6.88
CA GLY A 78 10.64 6.29 5.99
C GLY A 78 10.14 5.18 5.08
N LYS A 79 9.84 5.51 3.82
CA LYS A 79 9.19 4.60 2.86
C LYS A 79 9.65 4.85 1.44
N ILE A 80 9.86 3.79 0.67
CA ILE A 80 10.03 3.86 -0.78
C ILE A 80 8.75 3.33 -1.42
N PHE A 81 8.17 4.09 -2.33
CA PHE A 81 7.03 3.70 -3.15
C PHE A 81 7.32 4.00 -4.61
N ILE A 82 7.13 3.01 -5.49
CA ILE A 82 7.38 3.16 -6.92
C ILE A 82 6.17 2.66 -7.71
N THR A 83 5.83 3.35 -8.78
CA THR A 83 4.90 2.94 -9.84
C THR A 83 5.62 3.01 -11.18
N ASN A 84 5.04 2.52 -12.28
CA ASN A 84 5.60 2.74 -13.62
C ASN A 84 5.72 4.21 -14.07
N LYS A 85 5.19 5.17 -13.30
CA LYS A 85 5.21 6.61 -13.63
C LYS A 85 6.05 7.44 -12.69
N LYS A 86 6.22 6.99 -11.44
CA LYS A 86 6.74 7.83 -10.36
C LYS A 86 7.41 7.00 -9.27
N LEU A 87 8.56 7.47 -8.81
CA LEU A 87 9.23 7.04 -7.59
C LEU A 87 9.03 8.11 -6.51
N THR A 88 8.58 7.69 -5.34
CA THR A 88 8.39 8.51 -4.14
C THR A 88 9.24 7.94 -3.02
N ILE A 89 10.08 8.77 -2.42
CA ILE A 89 10.90 8.43 -1.26
C ILE A 89 10.51 9.37 -0.13
N THR A 90 9.95 8.80 0.94
CA THR A 90 9.70 9.49 2.20
C THR A 90 10.88 9.21 3.14
N LYS A 91 11.43 10.26 3.74
CA LYS A 91 12.48 10.17 4.77
C LYS A 91 12.22 11.20 5.87
N GLY A 92 11.75 10.75 7.04
CA GLY A 92 11.16 11.63 8.05
C GLY A 92 10.09 12.53 7.44
N ASP A 93 10.21 13.84 7.64
CA ASP A 93 9.27 14.84 7.10
C ASP A 93 9.52 15.22 5.63
N LYS A 94 10.53 14.65 4.98
CA LYS A 94 10.87 14.97 3.58
C LYS A 94 10.26 13.94 2.64
N ILE A 95 9.61 14.44 1.58
CA ILE A 95 9.10 13.63 0.49
C ILE A 95 9.79 14.09 -0.79
N GLU A 96 10.55 13.19 -1.41
CA GLU A 96 11.15 13.40 -2.72
C GLU A 96 10.40 12.57 -3.76
N THR A 97 10.15 13.17 -4.92
CA THR A 97 9.49 12.47 -6.02
C THR A 97 10.21 12.65 -7.33
N LYS A 98 10.32 11.55 -8.09
CA LYS A 98 10.94 11.53 -9.42
C LYS A 98 9.99 10.88 -10.42
N ASP A 99 9.82 11.50 -11.57
CA ASP A 99 9.07 10.90 -12.67
C ASP A 99 9.90 9.81 -13.35
N ILE A 100 9.23 8.73 -13.74
CA ILE A 100 9.83 7.62 -14.47
C ILE A 100 9.48 7.77 -15.94
N LYS A 101 10.50 7.80 -16.78
CA LYS A 101 10.40 8.14 -18.20
C LYS A 101 10.26 6.92 -19.10
N SER A 102 10.67 5.74 -18.62
CA SER A 102 10.59 4.50 -19.41
C SER A 102 10.43 3.25 -18.54
N LYS A 103 10.08 2.13 -19.18
CA LYS A 103 9.98 0.82 -18.51
C LYS A 103 11.33 0.34 -18.01
N GLU A 104 12.39 0.60 -18.76
CA GLU A 104 13.76 0.23 -18.41
C GLU A 104 14.19 0.96 -17.14
N GLU A 105 13.88 2.27 -17.03
CA GLU A 105 14.13 3.04 -15.81
C GLU A 105 13.37 2.47 -14.60
N PHE A 106 12.09 2.10 -14.79
CA PHE A 106 11.31 1.42 -13.74
C PHE A 106 11.97 0.11 -13.28
N TYR A 107 12.43 -0.71 -14.22
CA TYR A 107 13.08 -2.00 -13.91
C TYR A 107 14.43 -1.82 -13.21
N CYS A 108 15.23 -0.83 -13.62
CA CYS A 108 16.46 -0.47 -12.90
C CYS A 108 16.16 -0.11 -11.45
N TYR A 109 15.16 0.73 -11.18
CA TYR A 109 14.79 1.07 -9.80
C TYR A 109 14.25 -0.14 -9.01
N LEU A 110 13.50 -1.04 -9.64
CA LEU A 110 13.06 -2.28 -8.98
C LEU A 110 14.25 -3.15 -8.57
N GLU A 111 15.25 -3.33 -9.43
CA GLU A 111 16.45 -4.13 -9.12
C GLU A 111 17.31 -3.43 -8.05
N GLU A 112 17.54 -2.12 -8.19
CA GLU A 112 18.40 -1.35 -7.29
C GLU A 112 17.80 -1.20 -5.89
N LEU A 113 16.54 -0.77 -5.79
CA LEU A 113 15.89 -0.39 -4.53
C LEU A 113 15.14 -1.54 -3.87
N PHE A 114 14.49 -2.41 -4.66
CA PHE A 114 13.62 -3.48 -4.15
C PHE A 114 14.24 -4.87 -4.28
N LYS A 115 15.39 -5.00 -4.97
CA LYS A 115 16.05 -6.28 -5.28
C LYS A 115 15.15 -7.22 -6.10
N ILE A 116 14.26 -6.64 -6.89
CA ILE A 116 13.36 -7.36 -7.80
C ILE A 116 13.94 -7.24 -9.21
N LYS A 117 14.42 -8.36 -9.75
CA LYS A 117 14.90 -8.44 -11.12
C LYS A 117 13.79 -8.95 -12.03
N LEU A 118 13.39 -8.14 -13.00
CA LEU A 118 12.48 -8.55 -14.06
C LEU A 118 13.30 -8.83 -15.32
N SER A 119 13.21 -10.06 -15.81
CA SER A 119 13.71 -10.41 -17.14
C SER A 119 12.73 -9.91 -18.18
N VAL A 120 13.21 -9.16 -19.18
CA VAL A 120 12.42 -8.90 -20.38
C VAL A 120 12.38 -10.21 -21.16
N GLU A 121 11.22 -10.86 -21.23
CA GLU A 121 10.99 -11.83 -22.30
C GLU A 121 10.91 -11.01 -23.60
N VAL A 122 11.93 -11.20 -24.45
CA VAL A 122 12.06 -10.59 -25.78
C VAL A 122 11.24 -11.38 -26.78
#